data_AF-A0A9E0JS95-F1
#
_entry.id   AF-A0A9E0JS95-F1
#
_cell.length_a   1.000
_cell.length_b   1.000
_cell.length_c   1.000
_cell.angle_alpha   90.00
_cell.angle_beta   90.00
_cell.angle_gamma   90.00
#
_symmetry.space_group_name_H-M   'P 1'
#
loop_
_entity.id
_entity.type
_entity.pdbx_description
1 polymer ?
#
loop_
_entity_poly.entity_id
_entity_poly.type
_entity_poly.pdbx_seq_one_letter_code
_entity_poly.pdbx_strand_id
1 'polypeptide(L)'
;MPGFAPAQITAEDLALARAYLDACGIATESAASLLDGLPARLGCRYPDNWLRHHLHTALLAELRHLGRRYGQPAEPLEPDCVLDLDAAGLRALRVLPPALRDAWFAGSGFGLVPADAARALGCLPGTVLRRQQQARRLITELLSQRDLPAAAGLDALPARLRAAPPPGRLLPAARTTLPARSRALYLDWRVSLRRTGWSTLLAVCLLGSGTLAWRQWQAPPDVNGALDLRLLASELAPAAYLDKDSAP
;
A
#
# COMPACT_ATOMS: atom_id res chain seq x y z
N MET A 1 22.71 -33.60 -3.57
CA MET A 1 21.26 -33.37 -3.42
C MET A 1 20.86 -32.42 -4.53
N PRO A 2 19.96 -32.78 -5.45
CA PRO A 2 19.57 -31.86 -6.51
C PRO A 2 18.70 -30.79 -5.85
N GLY A 3 19.25 -29.58 -5.69
CA GLY A 3 18.50 -28.44 -5.18
C GLY A 3 17.42 -28.00 -6.18
N PHE A 4 16.43 -27.27 -5.69
CA PHE A 4 15.35 -26.67 -6.47
C PHE A 4 15.80 -26.26 -7.87
N ALA A 5 15.35 -27.01 -8.88
CA ALA A 5 15.64 -26.66 -10.26
C ALA A 5 14.76 -25.46 -10.65
N PRO A 6 15.33 -24.37 -11.20
CA PRO A 6 14.57 -23.22 -11.70
C PRO A 6 13.55 -23.59 -12.80
N ALA A 7 13.61 -24.81 -13.33
CA ALA A 7 12.71 -25.37 -14.34
C ALA A 7 11.23 -25.47 -13.94
N GLN A 8 10.86 -25.27 -12.67
CA GLN A 8 9.46 -25.31 -12.23
C GLN A 8 8.72 -23.97 -12.41
N ILE A 9 9.43 -22.85 -12.53
CA ILE A 9 8.81 -21.54 -12.73
C ILE A 9 8.64 -21.34 -14.23
N THR A 10 7.39 -21.26 -14.67
CA THR A 10 7.06 -21.09 -16.09
C THR A 10 7.24 -19.63 -16.53
N ALA A 11 7.28 -19.40 -17.84
CA ALA A 11 7.25 -18.05 -18.40
C ALA A 11 5.98 -17.27 -17.98
N GLU A 12 4.85 -17.96 -17.88
CA GLU A 12 3.58 -17.37 -17.41
C GLU A 12 3.69 -16.93 -15.94
N ASP A 13 4.33 -17.73 -15.09
CA ASP A 13 4.56 -17.37 -13.68
C ASP A 13 5.44 -16.11 -13.56
N LEU A 14 6.47 -16.00 -14.39
CA LEU A 14 7.33 -14.83 -14.45
C LEU A 14 6.60 -13.60 -14.99
N ALA A 15 5.72 -13.77 -15.98
CA ALA A 15 4.90 -12.68 -16.51
C ALA A 15 3.90 -12.15 -15.45
N LEU A 16 3.24 -13.04 -14.71
CA LEU A 16 2.40 -12.66 -13.57
C LEU A 16 3.18 -12.00 -12.45
N ALA A 17 4.35 -12.55 -12.11
CA ALA A 17 5.24 -11.98 -11.11
C ALA A 17 5.69 -10.56 -11.51
N ARG A 18 6.00 -10.36 -12.80
CA ARG A 18 6.32 -9.05 -13.35
C ARG A 18 5.16 -8.07 -13.22
N ALA A 19 3.97 -8.47 -13.65
CA ALA A 19 2.76 -7.66 -13.53
C ALA A 19 2.46 -7.28 -12.07
N TYR A 20 2.70 -8.19 -11.12
CA TYR A 20 2.58 -7.90 -9.69
C TYR A 20 3.55 -6.80 -9.23
N LEU A 21 4.84 -6.90 -9.62
CA LEU A 21 5.85 -5.91 -9.25
C LEU A 21 5.55 -4.54 -9.88
N ASP A 22 5.08 -4.52 -11.13
CA ASP A 22 4.64 -3.30 -11.82
C ASP A 22 3.41 -2.67 -11.12
N ALA A 23 2.45 -3.50 -10.68
CA ALA A 23 1.31 -3.06 -9.88
C ALA A 23 1.72 -2.59 -8.46
N CYS A 24 2.91 -2.96 -7.98
CA CYS A 24 3.50 -2.38 -6.77
C CYS A 24 4.28 -1.09 -7.04
N GLY A 25 4.38 -0.63 -8.30
CA GLY A 25 5.13 0.56 -8.68
C GLY A 25 6.65 0.39 -8.60
N ILE A 26 7.15 -0.85 -8.73
CA ILE A 26 8.59 -1.12 -8.72
C ILE A 26 9.16 -0.81 -10.10
N ALA A 27 10.26 -0.04 -10.14
CA ALA A 27 10.93 0.34 -11.38
C ALA A 27 11.37 -0.88 -12.20
N THR A 28 11.35 -0.76 -13.53
CA THR A 28 11.54 -1.88 -14.45
C THR A 28 12.86 -2.62 -14.24
N GLU A 29 13.97 -1.89 -14.10
CA GLU A 29 15.30 -2.45 -13.86
C GLU A 29 15.38 -3.21 -12.53
N SER A 30 14.80 -2.64 -11.47
CA SER A 30 14.74 -3.28 -10.15
C SER A 30 13.88 -4.54 -10.19
N ALA A 31 12.73 -4.48 -10.85
CA ALA A 31 11.84 -5.63 -10.97
C ALA A 31 12.47 -6.77 -11.79
N ALA A 32 13.26 -6.48 -12.84
CA ALA A 32 14.04 -7.52 -13.55
C ALA A 32 15.04 -8.22 -12.62
N SER A 33 15.85 -7.45 -11.89
CA SER A 33 16.81 -8.00 -10.92
C SER A 33 16.11 -8.81 -9.80
N LEU A 34 14.91 -8.39 -9.38
CA LEU A 34 14.13 -9.11 -8.39
C LEU A 34 13.60 -10.44 -8.93
N LEU A 35 13.19 -10.51 -10.18
CA LEU A 35 12.74 -11.74 -10.84
C LEU A 35 13.91 -12.70 -11.07
N ASP A 36 15.08 -12.21 -11.47
CA ASP A 36 16.28 -13.04 -11.69
C ASP A 36 16.71 -13.75 -10.39
N GLY A 37 16.62 -13.07 -9.25
CA GLY A 37 16.94 -13.67 -7.94
C GLY A 37 15.79 -14.44 -7.28
N LEU A 38 14.64 -14.55 -7.94
CA LEU A 38 13.45 -15.19 -7.36
C LEU A 38 13.62 -16.69 -7.10
N PRO A 39 14.18 -17.51 -8.03
CA PRO A 39 14.39 -18.94 -7.78
C PRO A 39 15.27 -19.20 -6.55
N ALA A 40 16.34 -18.43 -6.39
CA ALA A 40 17.24 -18.54 -5.25
C ALA A 40 16.56 -18.20 -3.92
N ARG A 41 15.72 -17.13 -3.90
CA ARG A 41 14.93 -16.76 -2.72
C ARG A 41 13.96 -17.86 -2.31
N LEU A 42 13.27 -18.45 -3.28
CA LEU A 42 12.34 -19.56 -3.03
C LEU A 42 13.06 -20.79 -2.48
N GLY A 43 14.16 -21.21 -3.12
CA GLY A 43 14.93 -22.38 -2.69
C GLY A 43 15.57 -22.23 -1.31
N CYS A 44 15.87 -21.00 -0.87
CA CYS A 44 16.35 -20.74 0.48
C CYS A 44 15.26 -20.81 1.55
N ARG A 45 14.01 -20.53 1.20
CA ARG A 45 12.92 -20.34 2.18
C ARG A 45 11.98 -21.54 2.28
N TYR A 46 11.88 -22.34 1.23
CA TYR A 46 10.92 -23.43 1.15
C TYR A 46 11.63 -24.72 0.69
N PRO A 47 11.26 -25.88 1.27
CA PRO A 47 11.83 -27.15 0.83
C PRO A 47 11.27 -27.54 -0.55
N ASP A 48 12.11 -28.18 -1.38
CA ASP A 48 11.81 -28.51 -2.78
C ASP A 48 10.53 -29.34 -2.97
N ASN A 49 10.27 -30.27 -2.05
CA ASN A 49 9.06 -31.09 -2.08
C ASN A 49 7.80 -30.25 -1.89
N TRP A 50 7.87 -29.22 -1.05
CA TRP A 50 6.75 -28.32 -0.79
C TRP A 50 6.56 -27.35 -1.96
N LEU A 51 7.64 -26.81 -2.52
CA LEU A 51 7.57 -25.93 -3.69
C LEU A 51 6.90 -26.61 -4.89
N ARG A 52 7.16 -27.90 -5.11
CA ARG A 52 6.49 -28.68 -6.17
C ARG A 52 4.96 -28.66 -6.10
N HIS A 53 4.38 -28.57 -4.91
CA HIS A 53 2.94 -28.61 -4.70
C HIS A 53 2.33 -27.23 -4.41
N HIS A 54 3.15 -26.25 -4.00
CA HIS A 54 2.69 -24.95 -3.52
C HIS A 54 3.44 -23.77 -4.15
N LEU A 55 3.95 -23.94 -5.37
CA LEU A 55 4.76 -22.92 -6.07
C LEU A 55 4.06 -21.56 -6.12
N HIS A 56 2.82 -21.50 -6.59
CA HIS A 56 2.05 -20.24 -6.69
C HIS A 56 1.79 -19.59 -5.34
N THR A 57 1.60 -20.40 -4.29
CA THR A 57 1.48 -19.90 -2.91
C THR A 57 2.79 -19.27 -2.45
N ALA A 58 3.92 -19.92 -2.73
CA ALA A 58 5.26 -19.45 -2.40
C ALA A 58 5.61 -18.16 -3.17
N LEU A 59 5.34 -18.15 -4.49
CA LEU A 59 5.54 -17.01 -5.37
C LEU A 59 4.80 -15.78 -4.86
N LEU A 60 3.51 -15.92 -4.58
CA LEU A 60 2.72 -14.80 -4.07
C LEU A 60 3.22 -14.29 -2.72
N ALA A 61 3.62 -15.18 -1.81
CA ALA A 61 4.16 -14.79 -0.51
C ALA A 61 5.48 -13.99 -0.66
N GLU A 62 6.38 -14.44 -1.54
CA GLU A 62 7.62 -13.72 -1.84
C GLU A 62 7.36 -12.39 -2.53
N LEU A 63 6.52 -12.38 -3.57
CA LEU A 63 6.16 -11.16 -4.29
C LEU A 63 5.53 -10.14 -3.36
N ARG A 64 4.65 -10.56 -2.45
CA ARG A 64 4.11 -9.69 -1.41
C ARG A 64 5.20 -9.13 -0.52
N HIS A 65 6.15 -9.94 -0.06
CA HIS A 65 7.28 -9.44 0.73
C HIS A 65 8.08 -8.37 -0.03
N LEU A 66 8.38 -8.61 -1.32
CA LEU A 66 9.08 -7.66 -2.19
C LEU A 66 8.26 -6.39 -2.42
N GLY A 67 6.96 -6.51 -2.70
CA GLY A 67 6.05 -5.38 -2.89
C GLY A 67 5.91 -4.50 -1.65
N ARG A 68 5.98 -5.09 -0.44
CA ARG A 68 6.02 -4.30 0.80
C ARG A 68 7.34 -3.60 1.04
N ARG A 69 8.45 -4.18 0.59
CA ARG A 69 9.80 -3.66 0.83
C ARG A 69 10.21 -2.60 -0.19
N TYR A 70 9.82 -2.77 -1.45
CA TYR A 70 10.30 -1.96 -2.57
C TYR A 70 9.17 -1.23 -3.31
N GLY A 71 7.91 -1.53 -3.00
CA GLY A 71 6.77 -0.91 -3.67
C GLY A 71 6.67 0.58 -3.37
N GLN A 72 6.22 1.33 -4.38
CA GLN A 72 5.95 2.75 -4.26
C GLN A 72 4.45 2.98 -4.14
N PRO A 73 4.02 4.02 -3.38
CA PRO A 73 2.61 4.40 -3.36
C PRO A 73 2.13 4.70 -4.77
N ALA A 74 0.90 4.31 -5.05
CA ALA A 74 0.28 4.59 -6.33
C ALA A 74 -0.05 6.07 -6.44
N GLU A 75 0.41 6.69 -7.52
CA GLU A 75 -0.16 7.97 -7.95
C GLU A 75 -1.60 7.71 -8.45
N PRO A 76 -2.54 8.63 -8.16
CA PRO A 76 -3.90 8.51 -8.67
C PRO A 76 -3.91 8.40 -10.20
N LEU A 77 -4.92 7.71 -10.73
CA LEU A 77 -5.12 7.55 -12.16
C LEU A 77 -5.39 8.93 -12.80
N GLU A 78 -4.43 9.49 -13.54
CA GLU A 78 -4.59 10.80 -14.22
C GLU A 78 -5.74 10.74 -15.23
N PRO A 79 -6.75 11.62 -15.12
CA PRO A 79 -8.02 11.50 -15.85
C PRO A 79 -7.89 11.48 -17.37
N ASP A 80 -6.85 12.11 -17.94
CA ASP A 80 -6.78 12.41 -19.38
C ASP A 80 -5.89 11.46 -20.20
N CYS A 81 -5.31 10.41 -19.59
CA CYS A 81 -4.50 9.46 -20.34
C CYS A 81 -5.40 8.47 -21.10
N VAL A 82 -5.35 8.51 -22.43
CA VAL A 82 -5.82 7.42 -23.31
C VAL A 82 -4.94 6.21 -23.04
N LEU A 83 -5.43 5.28 -22.23
CA LEU A 83 -4.78 4.01 -21.93
C LEU A 83 -5.50 2.91 -22.70
N ASP A 84 -4.74 1.96 -23.24
CA ASP A 84 -5.34 0.70 -23.65
C ASP A 84 -5.92 -0.04 -22.41
N LEU A 85 -6.76 -1.04 -22.65
CA LEU A 85 -7.48 -1.75 -21.59
C LEU A 85 -6.53 -2.44 -20.59
N ASP A 86 -5.38 -2.90 -21.05
CA ASP A 86 -4.43 -3.67 -20.24
C ASP A 86 -3.60 -2.72 -19.35
N ALA A 87 -3.15 -1.58 -19.89
CA ALA A 87 -2.51 -0.50 -19.17
C ALA A 87 -3.47 0.15 -18.17
N ALA A 88 -4.74 0.35 -18.54
CA ALA A 88 -5.77 0.83 -17.63
C ALA A 88 -6.00 -0.15 -16.48
N GLY A 89 -6.06 -1.45 -16.77
CA GLY A 89 -6.22 -2.49 -15.78
C GLY A 89 -5.02 -2.62 -14.83
N LEU A 90 -3.79 -2.58 -15.34
CA LEU A 90 -2.57 -2.56 -14.51
C LEU A 90 -2.49 -1.30 -13.63
N ARG A 91 -2.89 -0.14 -14.16
CA ARG A 91 -2.91 1.11 -13.39
C ARG A 91 -4.01 1.08 -12.31
N ALA A 92 -5.16 0.47 -12.60
CA ALA A 92 -6.22 0.24 -11.60
C ALA A 92 -5.73 -0.68 -10.47
N LEU A 93 -5.03 -1.77 -10.81
CA LEU A 93 -4.40 -2.64 -9.81
C LEU A 93 -3.36 -1.91 -8.95
N ARG A 94 -2.63 -0.95 -9.53
CA ARG A 94 -1.68 -0.12 -8.80
C ARG A 94 -2.37 0.74 -7.75
N VAL A 95 -3.47 1.42 -8.11
CA VAL A 95 -4.23 2.30 -7.22
C VAL A 95 -4.91 1.56 -6.07
N LEU A 96 -5.17 0.26 -6.22
CA LEU A 96 -5.77 -0.52 -5.13
C LEU A 96 -4.93 -0.49 -3.85
N PRO A 97 -5.58 -0.48 -2.66
CA PRO A 97 -4.93 -0.79 -1.41
C PRO A 97 -4.14 -2.10 -1.51
N PRO A 98 -2.93 -2.19 -0.94
CA PRO A 98 -2.08 -3.36 -1.10
C PRO A 98 -2.76 -4.69 -0.72
N ALA A 99 -3.59 -4.71 0.33
CA ALA A 99 -4.30 -5.93 0.74
C ALA A 99 -5.35 -6.42 -0.28
N LEU A 100 -5.94 -5.50 -1.07
CA LEU A 100 -6.91 -5.83 -2.11
C LEU A 100 -6.19 -6.27 -3.40
N ARG A 101 -5.10 -5.59 -3.75
CA ARG A 101 -4.21 -6.00 -4.84
C ARG A 101 -3.67 -7.41 -4.61
N ASP A 102 -3.13 -7.69 -3.42
CA ASP A 102 -2.60 -8.99 -3.04
C ASP A 102 -3.68 -10.09 -3.18
N ALA A 103 -4.91 -9.81 -2.74
CA ALA A 103 -6.03 -10.74 -2.84
C ALA A 103 -6.49 -10.97 -4.29
N TRP A 104 -6.49 -9.93 -5.12
CA TRP A 104 -6.80 -10.03 -6.54
C TRP A 104 -5.76 -10.90 -7.26
N PHE A 105 -4.47 -10.68 -7.05
CA PHE A 105 -3.42 -11.53 -7.63
C PHE A 105 -3.50 -12.97 -7.12
N ALA A 106 -3.89 -13.19 -5.86
CA ALA A 106 -4.09 -14.54 -5.34
C ALA A 106 -5.16 -15.32 -6.11
N GLY A 107 -6.34 -14.73 -6.31
CA GLY A 107 -7.48 -15.42 -6.92
C GLY A 107 -7.51 -15.33 -8.43
N SER A 108 -7.41 -14.11 -8.97
CA SER A 108 -7.51 -13.86 -10.40
C SER A 108 -6.17 -14.06 -11.12
N GLY A 109 -5.04 -13.65 -10.52
CA GLY A 109 -3.72 -13.76 -11.14
C GLY A 109 -3.19 -15.20 -11.14
N PHE A 110 -2.95 -15.76 -9.95
CA PHE A 110 -2.39 -17.09 -9.74
C PHE A 110 -3.44 -18.22 -9.65
N GLY A 111 -4.74 -17.91 -9.62
CA GLY A 111 -5.79 -18.95 -9.58
C GLY A 111 -5.83 -19.76 -8.29
N LEU A 112 -5.31 -19.23 -7.18
CA LEU A 112 -5.24 -19.96 -5.92
C LEU A 112 -6.63 -20.21 -5.33
N VAL A 113 -6.83 -21.44 -4.84
CA VAL A 113 -8.00 -21.79 -4.01
C VAL A 113 -7.96 -20.95 -2.73
N PRO A 114 -9.11 -20.56 -2.13
CA PRO A 114 -9.14 -19.65 -0.98
C PRO A 114 -8.26 -20.08 0.21
N ALA A 115 -8.08 -21.38 0.43
CA ALA A 115 -7.20 -21.90 1.47
C ALA A 115 -5.71 -21.62 1.19
N ASP A 116 -5.26 -21.77 -0.05
CA ASP A 116 -3.88 -21.51 -0.44
C ASP A 116 -3.60 -20.01 -0.49
N ALA A 117 -4.56 -19.24 -1.01
CA ALA A 117 -4.50 -17.78 -0.96
C ALA A 117 -4.42 -17.26 0.49
N ALA A 118 -5.20 -17.84 1.41
CA ALA A 118 -5.14 -17.53 2.83
C ALA A 118 -3.76 -17.80 3.43
N ARG A 119 -3.12 -18.93 3.08
CA ARG A 119 -1.76 -19.25 3.52
C ARG A 119 -0.73 -18.25 2.98
N ALA A 120 -0.79 -17.91 1.70
CA ALA A 120 0.13 -16.92 1.10
C ALA A 120 -0.04 -15.52 1.71
N LEU A 121 -1.28 -15.13 2.03
CA LEU A 121 -1.61 -13.81 2.55
C LEU A 121 -1.56 -13.71 4.08
N GLY A 122 -1.42 -14.84 4.79
CA GLY A 122 -1.40 -14.88 6.25
C GLY A 122 -2.70 -14.34 6.87
N CYS A 123 -3.85 -14.72 6.30
CA CYS A 123 -5.17 -14.32 6.80
C CYS A 123 -6.21 -15.44 6.64
N LEU A 124 -7.45 -15.22 7.10
CA LEU A 124 -8.51 -16.21 7.00
C LEU A 124 -9.08 -16.30 5.56
N PRO A 125 -9.52 -17.50 5.10
CA PRO A 125 -10.09 -17.66 3.76
C PRO A 125 -11.27 -16.73 3.47
N GLY A 126 -12.17 -16.52 4.44
CA GLY A 126 -13.29 -15.58 4.31
C GLY A 126 -12.83 -14.14 4.10
N THR A 127 -11.70 -13.74 4.69
CA THR A 127 -11.09 -12.41 4.47
C THR A 127 -10.55 -12.27 3.06
N VAL A 128 -9.93 -13.33 2.51
CA VAL A 128 -9.45 -13.33 1.12
C VAL A 128 -10.61 -13.12 0.15
N LEU A 129 -11.70 -13.88 0.30
CA LEU A 129 -12.88 -13.78 -0.56
C LEU A 129 -13.50 -12.38 -0.52
N ARG A 130 -13.66 -11.80 0.67
CA ARG A 130 -14.16 -10.42 0.82
C ARG A 130 -13.25 -9.42 0.12
N ARG A 131 -11.93 -9.53 0.30
CA ARG A 131 -10.96 -8.64 -0.35
C ARG A 131 -10.96 -8.80 -1.87
N GLN A 132 -11.13 -10.01 -2.40
CA GLN A 132 -11.26 -10.24 -3.84
C GLN A 132 -12.53 -9.59 -4.41
N GLN A 133 -13.67 -9.76 -3.76
CA GLN A 133 -14.92 -9.13 -4.18
C GLN A 133 -14.82 -7.60 -4.13
N GLN A 134 -14.20 -7.05 -3.08
CA GLN A 134 -13.98 -5.61 -2.96
C GLN A 134 -13.01 -5.09 -4.03
N ALA A 135 -11.92 -5.81 -4.31
CA ALA A 135 -10.99 -5.46 -5.38
C ALA A 135 -11.69 -5.42 -6.74
N ARG A 136 -12.50 -6.44 -7.06
CA ARG A 136 -13.29 -6.48 -8.29
C ARG A 136 -14.21 -5.27 -8.42
N ARG A 137 -15.00 -4.97 -7.38
CA ARG A 137 -15.89 -3.79 -7.37
C ARG A 137 -15.14 -2.49 -7.64
N LEU A 138 -14.02 -2.25 -6.96
CA LEU A 138 -13.24 -1.03 -7.13
C LEU A 138 -12.59 -0.92 -8.51
N ILE A 139 -12.04 -2.02 -9.05
CA ILE A 139 -11.49 -1.98 -10.41
C ILE A 139 -12.61 -1.73 -11.43
N THR A 140 -13.77 -2.37 -11.28
CA THR A 140 -14.94 -2.12 -12.13
C THR A 140 -15.34 -0.64 -12.10
N GLU A 141 -15.40 -0.05 -10.91
CA GLU A 141 -15.72 1.37 -10.73
C GLU A 141 -14.67 2.27 -11.41
N LEU A 142 -13.37 2.02 -11.19
CA LEU A 142 -12.29 2.77 -11.81
C LEU A 142 -12.28 2.68 -13.35
N LEU A 143 -12.62 1.52 -13.91
CA LEU A 143 -12.72 1.33 -15.36
C LEU A 143 -13.97 2.00 -15.93
N SER A 144 -15.11 1.93 -15.22
CA SER A 144 -16.34 2.60 -15.66
C SER A 144 -16.23 4.12 -15.69
N GLN A 145 -15.43 4.72 -14.79
CA GLN A 145 -15.13 6.16 -14.81
C GLN A 145 -14.38 6.60 -16.07
N ARG A 146 -13.89 5.66 -16.88
CA ARG A 146 -13.17 5.91 -18.14
C ARG A 146 -13.90 5.41 -19.38
N ASP A 147 -15.18 5.07 -19.24
CA ASP A 147 -16.00 4.49 -20.31
C ASP A 147 -15.39 3.21 -20.92
N LEU A 148 -14.56 2.48 -20.15
CA LEU A 148 -13.96 1.21 -20.59
C LEU A 148 -14.87 0.03 -20.22
N PRO A 149 -14.96 -1.01 -21.08
CA PRO A 149 -15.80 -2.17 -20.82
C PRO A 149 -15.28 -3.00 -19.63
N ALA A 150 -15.87 -2.75 -18.45
CA ALA A 150 -15.33 -3.19 -17.16
C ALA A 150 -15.44 -4.71 -16.88
N ALA A 151 -16.44 -5.41 -17.43
CA ALA A 151 -16.66 -6.83 -17.13
C ALA A 151 -15.79 -7.76 -18.00
N ALA A 152 -15.83 -7.60 -19.33
CA ALA A 152 -15.07 -8.45 -20.25
C ALA A 152 -13.55 -8.22 -20.17
N GLY A 153 -13.12 -6.99 -19.87
CA GLY A 153 -11.70 -6.66 -19.74
C GLY A 153 -11.04 -7.29 -18.52
N LEU A 154 -11.74 -7.31 -17.38
CA LEU A 154 -11.17 -7.68 -16.08
C LEU A 154 -11.05 -9.20 -15.90
N ASP A 155 -12.01 -9.96 -16.44
CA ASP A 155 -11.94 -11.43 -16.44
C ASP A 155 -10.91 -11.95 -17.45
N ALA A 156 -10.67 -11.22 -18.55
CA ALA A 156 -9.62 -11.54 -19.52
C ALA A 156 -8.22 -11.07 -19.11
N LEU A 157 -8.13 -10.10 -18.18
CA LEU A 157 -6.88 -9.46 -17.78
C LEU A 157 -5.81 -10.46 -17.29
N PRO A 158 -6.12 -11.47 -16.45
CA PRO A 158 -5.12 -12.45 -16.03
C PRO A 158 -4.55 -13.26 -17.21
N ALA A 159 -5.40 -13.67 -18.16
CA ALA A 159 -4.96 -14.41 -19.33
C ALA A 159 -4.05 -13.55 -20.22
N ARG A 160 -4.36 -12.26 -20.36
CA ARG A 160 -3.53 -11.32 -21.13
C ARG A 160 -2.20 -11.02 -20.44
N LEU A 161 -2.19 -10.89 -19.11
CA LEU A 161 -0.95 -10.72 -18.34
C LEU A 161 -0.02 -11.93 -18.48
N ARG A 162 -0.56 -13.15 -18.56
CA ARG A 162 0.22 -14.37 -18.81
C ARG A 162 0.72 -14.47 -20.25
N ALA A 163 -0.09 -14.03 -21.20
CA ALA A 163 0.22 -14.04 -22.63
C ALA A 163 1.20 -12.93 -23.05
N ALA A 164 1.44 -11.94 -22.18
CA ALA A 164 2.45 -10.92 -22.41
C ALA A 164 3.82 -11.61 -22.58
N PRO A 165 4.53 -11.38 -23.71
CA PRO A 165 5.77 -12.09 -23.98
C PRO A 165 6.76 -11.85 -22.84
N PRO A 166 7.42 -12.90 -22.31
CA PRO A 166 8.52 -12.71 -21.37
C PRO A 166 9.59 -11.86 -22.06
N PRO A 167 10.27 -10.95 -21.36
CA PRO A 167 11.11 -9.96 -22.00
C PRO A 167 12.21 -10.64 -22.83
N GLY A 168 12.13 -10.45 -24.14
CA GLY A 168 13.32 -10.51 -24.99
C GLY A 168 14.31 -9.44 -24.51
N ARG A 169 15.60 -9.76 -24.59
CA ARG A 169 16.73 -8.85 -24.35
C ARG A 169 16.38 -7.41 -24.74
N LEU A 170 16.56 -6.51 -23.77
CA LEU A 170 16.48 -5.05 -23.84
C LEU A 170 16.47 -4.50 -25.28
N LEU A 171 15.28 -4.12 -25.76
CA LEU A 171 15.22 -3.05 -26.75
C LEU A 171 15.60 -1.75 -26.02
N PRO A 172 16.47 -0.90 -26.60
CA PRO A 172 16.91 0.32 -25.96
C PRO A 172 15.68 1.17 -25.67
N ALA A 173 15.50 1.50 -24.38
CA ALA A 173 14.45 2.39 -23.92
C ALA A 173 14.39 3.61 -24.83
N ALA A 174 13.23 3.81 -25.47
CA ALA A 174 12.96 5.02 -26.22
C ALA A 174 13.37 6.22 -25.35
N ARG A 175 14.23 7.09 -25.89
CA ARG A 175 14.72 8.29 -25.23
C ARG A 175 13.51 9.05 -24.68
N THR A 176 13.27 8.93 -23.38
CA THR A 176 12.36 9.83 -22.69
C THR A 176 13.02 11.19 -22.75
N THR A 177 12.38 12.09 -23.47
CA THR A 177 12.81 13.48 -23.55
C THR A 177 12.91 14.05 -22.13
N LEU A 178 13.79 15.03 -21.97
CA LEU A 178 14.25 15.56 -20.69
C LEU A 178 13.25 16.28 -19.75
N PRO A 179 11.91 16.46 -19.97
CA PRO A 179 11.08 17.16 -18.99
C PRO A 179 10.57 16.31 -17.81
N ALA A 180 10.60 14.97 -17.88
CA ALA A 180 10.01 14.11 -16.84
C ALA A 180 10.93 13.93 -15.62
N ARG A 181 12.25 13.78 -15.87
CA ARG A 181 13.26 13.56 -14.82
C ARG A 181 13.46 14.80 -13.94
N SER A 182 13.34 15.99 -14.52
CA SER A 182 13.38 17.27 -13.79
C SER A 182 12.13 17.49 -12.95
N ARG A 183 10.94 17.09 -13.43
CA ARG A 183 9.69 17.14 -12.65
C ARG A 183 9.69 16.17 -11.47
N ALA A 184 10.22 14.96 -11.65
CA ALA A 184 10.37 13.99 -10.56
C ALA A 184 11.31 14.51 -9.46
N LEU A 185 12.47 15.06 -9.83
CA LEU A 185 13.41 15.66 -8.87
C LEU A 185 12.81 16.89 -8.16
N TYR A 186 12.01 17.70 -8.86
CA TYR A 186 11.32 18.84 -8.26
C TYR A 186 10.24 18.40 -7.25
N LEU A 187 9.47 17.36 -7.56
CA LEU A 187 8.46 16.82 -6.65
C LEU A 187 9.10 16.13 -5.43
N ASP A 188 10.19 15.39 -5.64
CA ASP A 188 10.92 14.72 -4.55
C ASP A 188 11.56 15.73 -3.60
N TRP A 189 12.13 16.82 -4.13
CA TRP A 189 12.61 17.95 -3.33
C TRP A 189 11.49 18.64 -2.54
N ARG A 190 10.30 18.82 -3.15
CA ARG A 190 9.15 19.45 -2.50
C ARG A 190 8.54 18.59 -1.39
N VAL A 191 8.52 17.27 -1.57
CA VAL A 191 8.07 16.30 -0.57
C VAL A 191 9.09 16.23 0.58
N SER A 192 10.39 16.27 0.27
CA SER A 192 11.46 16.34 1.27
C SER A 192 11.33 17.57 2.18
N LEU A 193 11.10 18.76 1.59
CA LEU A 193 10.88 20.00 2.35
C LEU A 193 9.65 19.97 3.26
N ARG A 194 8.57 19.33 2.83
CA ARG A 194 7.38 19.15 3.67
C ARG A 194 7.64 18.15 4.81
N ARG A 195 8.48 17.13 4.60
CA ARG A 195 8.83 16.18 5.67
C ARG A 195 9.74 16.80 6.73
N THR A 196 10.73 17.59 6.30
CA THR A 196 11.68 18.24 7.22
C THR A 196 11.06 19.44 7.95
N GLY A 197 10.24 20.25 7.28
CA GLY A 197 9.58 21.41 7.89
C GLY A 197 8.64 21.08 9.07
N TRP A 198 7.94 19.94 8.99
CA TRP A 198 7.08 19.48 10.09
C TRP A 198 7.88 18.90 11.25
N SER A 199 9.02 18.25 10.96
CA SER A 199 9.92 17.73 11.99
C SER A 199 10.60 18.85 12.79
N THR A 200 10.97 19.96 12.14
CA THR A 200 11.54 21.13 12.82
C THR A 200 10.50 21.88 13.64
N LEU A 201 9.26 22.00 13.15
CA LEU A 201 8.17 22.61 13.93
C LEU A 201 7.79 21.75 15.15
N LEU A 202 7.73 20.43 15.00
CA LEU A 202 7.50 19.52 16.13
C LEU A 202 8.63 19.58 17.16
N ALA A 203 9.89 19.63 16.73
CA ALA A 203 11.03 19.77 17.62
C ALA A 203 10.99 21.10 18.40
N VAL A 204 10.64 22.22 17.75
CA VAL A 204 10.49 23.53 18.41
C VAL A 204 9.30 23.53 19.37
N CYS A 205 8.16 22.94 19.01
CA CYS A 205 7.01 22.83 19.90
C CYS A 205 7.29 21.96 21.13
N LEU A 206 8.04 20.86 20.97
CA LEU A 206 8.43 19.98 22.08
C LEU A 206 9.49 20.60 22.99
N LEU A 207 10.45 21.34 22.43
CA LEU A 207 11.42 22.12 23.21
C LEU A 207 10.73 23.27 23.97
N GLY A 208 9.80 23.98 23.31
CA GLY A 208 9.02 25.06 23.93
C GLY A 208 8.14 24.56 25.08
N SER A 209 7.40 23.46 24.90
CA SER A 209 6.55 22.90 25.96
C SER A 209 7.36 22.35 27.14
N GLY A 210 8.51 21.70 26.87
CA GLY A 210 9.43 21.24 27.90
C GLY A 210 9.99 22.38 28.76
N THR A 211 10.35 23.52 28.15
CA THR A 211 10.87 24.69 28.89
C THR A 211 9.80 25.39 29.74
N LEU A 212 8.55 25.44 29.29
CA LEU A 212 7.44 26.02 30.06
C LEU A 212 7.03 25.14 31.25
N ALA A 213 6.97 23.81 31.06
CA ALA A 213 6.69 22.87 32.14
C ALA A 213 7.79 22.88 33.21
N TRP A 214 9.06 22.99 32.78
CA TRP A 214 10.20 23.09 33.70
C TRP A 214 10.16 24.39 34.53
N ARG A 215 9.77 25.53 33.93
CA ARG A 215 9.60 26.80 34.66
C ARG A 215 8.44 26.77 35.64
N GLN A 216 7.32 26.12 35.31
CA GLN A 216 6.20 25.94 36.25
C GLN A 216 6.59 25.07 37.45
N TRP A 217 7.45 24.08 37.25
CA TRP A 217 7.94 23.22 38.35
C TRP A 217 8.94 23.91 39.28
N GLN A 218 9.62 24.96 38.81
CA GLN A 218 10.58 25.74 39.61
C GLN A 218 9.97 26.93 40.36
N ALA A 219 8.70 27.28 40.10
CA ALA A 219 8.03 28.35 40.83
C ALA A 219 7.63 27.84 42.24
N PRO A 220 8.02 28.52 43.33
CA PRO A 220 7.53 28.17 44.66
C PRO A 220 6.00 28.35 44.72
N PRO A 221 5.26 27.54 45.50
CA PRO A 221 3.80 27.60 45.53
C PRO A 221 3.35 28.98 46.00
N ASP A 222 2.66 29.70 45.12
CA ASP A 222 2.15 31.04 45.38
C ASP A 222 0.94 30.94 46.33
N VAL A 223 1.20 31.14 47.62
CA VAL A 223 0.24 31.03 48.72
C VAL A 223 -0.89 32.08 48.59
N ASN A 224 -0.73 33.09 47.73
CA ASN A 224 -1.69 34.18 47.55
C ASN A 224 -2.84 33.84 46.58
N GLY A 225 -2.64 32.96 45.59
CA GLY A 225 -3.70 32.57 44.65
C GLY A 225 -4.81 31.70 45.27
N ALA A 226 -4.49 30.97 46.35
CA ALA A 226 -5.46 30.17 47.10
C ALA A 226 -6.39 31.03 47.99
N LEU A 227 -5.98 32.26 48.32
CA LEU A 227 -6.77 33.22 49.10
C LEU A 227 -7.79 33.95 48.21
N ASP A 228 -7.41 34.30 46.98
CA ASP A 228 -8.30 34.92 45.99
C ASP A 228 -9.44 33.99 45.51
N LEU A 229 -9.17 32.68 45.39
CA LEU A 229 -10.21 31.71 45.03
C LEU A 229 -11.24 31.48 46.14
N ARG A 230 -10.86 31.68 47.41
CA ARG A 230 -11.81 31.61 48.54
C ARG A 230 -12.69 32.84 48.64
N LEU A 231 -12.17 34.02 48.30
CA LEU A 231 -12.93 35.26 48.19
C LEU A 231 -13.96 35.21 47.04
N LEU A 232 -13.56 34.66 45.87
CA LEU A 232 -14.46 34.43 44.73
C LEU A 232 -15.53 33.36 44.99
N ALA A 233 -15.24 32.34 45.81
CA ALA A 233 -16.20 31.32 46.19
C ALA A 233 -17.25 31.81 47.22
N SER A 234 -16.95 32.87 47.99
CA SER A 234 -17.89 33.46 48.95
C SER A 234 -18.83 34.52 48.36
N GLU A 235 -18.60 34.99 47.13
CA GLU A 235 -19.46 35.98 46.44
C GLU A 235 -20.50 35.38 45.49
N LEU A 236 -20.51 34.06 45.29
CA LEU A 236 -21.57 33.39 44.52
C LEU A 236 -22.68 32.90 45.45
N ALA A 237 -23.77 33.68 45.52
CA ALA A 237 -25.02 33.26 46.14
C ALA A 237 -25.58 31.99 45.46
N PRO A 238 -26.23 31.07 46.21
CA PRO A 238 -26.64 29.76 45.71
C PRO A 238 -27.85 29.90 44.77
N ALA A 239 -27.60 29.95 43.46
CA ALA A 239 -28.65 29.90 42.45
C ALA A 239 -29.13 28.45 42.25
N ALA A 240 -30.23 28.16 42.94
CA ALA A 240 -31.39 27.39 42.49
C ALA A 240 -31.15 25.96 41.94
N TYR A 241 -31.36 25.02 42.85
CA TYR A 241 -31.96 23.70 42.66
C TYR A 241 -33.06 23.74 41.56
N LEU A 242 -32.82 23.09 40.42
CA LEU A 242 -33.85 22.83 39.40
C LEU A 242 -34.64 21.60 39.83
N ASP A 243 -35.83 21.85 40.38
CA ASP A 243 -36.82 20.84 40.74
C ASP A 243 -37.41 20.22 39.46
N LYS A 244 -37.33 18.90 39.36
CA LYS A 244 -38.02 18.11 38.34
C LYS A 244 -39.37 17.74 38.93
N ASP A 245 -40.41 18.41 38.46
CA ASP A 245 -41.81 17.93 38.35
C ASP A 245 -42.76 19.11 38.52
N SER A 246 -43.28 19.66 37.42
CA SER A 246 -44.55 20.41 37.33
C SER A 246 -44.80 20.84 35.89
N ALA A 247 -45.58 20.06 35.16
CA ALA A 247 -46.26 20.47 33.93
C ALA A 247 -47.46 21.37 34.26
N PRO A 248 -48.06 21.99 33.24
CA PRO A 248 -49.45 21.66 32.95
C PRO A 248 -49.62 20.84 31.66
#